data_AF-T1BGI4-F1
#
_entry.id   AF-T1BGI4-F1
#
_cell.length_a   1.000
_cell.length_b   1.000
_cell.length_c   1.000
_cell.angle_alpha   90.00
_cell.angle_beta   90.00
_cell.angle_gamma   90.00
#
_symmetry.space_group_name_H-M   'P 1'
#
loop_
_entity.id
_entity.type
_entity.pdbx_description
1 polymer ?
#
loop_
_entity_poly.entity_id
_entity_poly.type
_entity_poly.pdbx_seq_one_letter_code
_entity_poly.pdbx_strand_id
1 'polypeptide(L)'
;MKTREGRPFLTINGIQIQSNEHCDLAPDIAELHAAGVQLLRLYPQTNDMESVVARFREAIDSGRPPQRIGKESGYWHGQAGMERLPGSGAADPVQAVVSPQ
;
A
#
# COMPACT_ATOMS: atom_id res chain seq x y z
N MET A 1 10.90 -12.32 -11.75
CA MET A 1 11.57 -13.27 -10.83
C MET A 1 10.48 -14.09 -10.14
N LYS A 2 10.46 -15.42 -10.28
CA LYS A 2 9.45 -16.30 -9.66
C LYS A 2 10.04 -16.88 -8.36
N THR A 3 9.28 -16.87 -7.27
CA THR A 3 9.67 -17.56 -6.03
C THR A 3 9.44 -19.06 -6.12
N ARG A 4 9.86 -19.82 -5.09
CA ARG A 4 9.59 -21.26 -4.95
C ARG A 4 8.10 -21.62 -5.03
N GLU A 5 7.21 -20.65 -4.84
CA GLU A 5 5.76 -20.82 -4.92
C GLU A 5 5.16 -20.30 -6.24
N GLY A 6 6.00 -19.89 -7.20
CA GLY A 6 5.55 -19.37 -8.49
C GLY A 6 4.96 -17.96 -8.46
N ARG A 7 4.87 -17.34 -7.29
CA ARG A 7 4.34 -15.98 -7.09
C ARG A 7 5.45 -14.93 -7.09
N PRO A 8 5.26 -13.76 -7.71
CA PRO A 8 6.19 -12.65 -7.56
C PRO A 8 6.13 -12.13 -6.12
N PHE A 9 7.28 -12.06 -5.47
CA PHE A 9 7.41 -11.73 -4.04
C PHE A 9 8.17 -10.42 -3.82
N LEU A 10 9.14 -10.15 -4.69
CA LEU A 10 9.97 -8.95 -4.63
C LEU A 10 9.98 -8.24 -5.98
N THR A 11 9.89 -6.92 -5.92
CA THR A 11 10.13 -5.99 -7.03
C THR A 11 11.45 -5.25 -6.79
N ILE A 12 12.11 -4.87 -7.89
CA ILE A 12 13.37 -4.10 -7.85
C ILE A 12 13.14 -2.81 -8.63
N ASN A 13 13.09 -1.67 -7.93
CA ASN A 13 13.00 -0.34 -8.56
C ASN A 13 14.40 0.20 -8.95
N GLY A 14 15.31 -0.70 -9.37
CA GLY A 14 16.69 -0.39 -9.78
C GLY A 14 17.73 -0.24 -8.66
N ILE A 15 17.31 0.05 -7.41
CA ILE A 15 18.23 0.30 -6.27
C ILE A 15 17.81 -0.37 -4.96
N GLN A 16 16.57 -0.85 -4.84
CA GLN A 16 16.04 -1.44 -3.61
C GLN A 16 15.19 -2.67 -3.92
N ILE A 17 15.27 -3.64 -3.02
CA ILE A 17 14.33 -4.76 -2.93
C ILE A 17 13.08 -4.25 -2.21
N GLN A 18 11.92 -4.41 -2.84
CA GLN A 18 10.62 -4.01 -2.30
C GLN A 18 9.66 -5.20 -2.33
N SER A 19 8.63 -5.16 -1.48
CA SER A 19 7.52 -6.10 -1.61
C SER A 19 6.89 -5.96 -3.00
N ASN A 20 6.49 -7.09 -3.59
CA ASN A 20 5.80 -7.06 -4.88
C ASN A 20 4.45 -6.33 -4.82
N GLU A 21 3.83 -6.26 -3.64
CA GLU A 21 2.54 -5.62 -3.42
C GLU A 21 2.65 -4.33 -2.57
N HIS A 22 1.66 -3.45 -2.74
CA HIS A 22 1.56 -2.17 -2.06
C HIS A 22 1.09 -2.31 -0.61
N CYS A 23 1.87 -1.75 0.31
CA CYS A 23 1.47 -1.54 1.71
C CYS A 23 0.78 -0.17 1.83
N ASP A 24 -0.54 -0.16 2.04
CA ASP A 24 -1.32 1.05 2.25
C ASP A 24 -1.78 1.14 3.71
N LEU A 25 -1.21 2.08 4.45
CA LEU A 25 -1.55 2.38 5.85
C LEU A 25 -2.45 3.62 6.00
N ALA A 26 -2.95 4.20 4.91
CA ALA A 26 -3.83 5.37 5.01
C ALA A 26 -5.10 5.15 5.86
N PRO A 27 -5.75 3.97 5.84
CA PRO A 27 -6.88 3.69 6.72
C PRO A 27 -6.52 3.70 8.22
N ASP A 28 -5.24 3.48 8.56
CA ASP A 28 -4.77 3.29 9.93
C ASP A 28 -4.14 4.56 10.52
N ILE A 29 -4.18 5.70 9.82
CA ILE A 29 -3.51 6.95 10.21
C ILE A 29 -3.90 7.41 11.61
N ALA A 30 -5.18 7.30 11.99
CA ALA A 30 -5.64 7.68 13.31
C ALA A 30 -5.04 6.79 14.42
N GLU A 31 -4.95 5.48 14.17
CA GLU A 31 -4.34 4.51 15.08
C GLU A 31 -2.82 4.76 15.19
N LEU A 32 -2.15 4.95 14.07
CA LEU A 32 -0.72 5.27 13.99
C LEU A 32 -0.39 6.55 14.78
N HIS A 33 -1.21 7.59 14.62
CA HIS A 33 -1.05 8.84 15.35
C HIS A 33 -1.25 8.63 16.87
N ALA A 34 -2.27 7.86 17.27
CA ALA A 34 -2.50 7.52 18.68
C ALA A 34 -1.34 6.69 19.28
N ALA A 35 -0.66 5.88 18.46
CA ALA A 35 0.54 5.14 18.83
C ALA A 35 1.82 6.01 18.87
N GLY A 36 1.73 7.31 18.57
CA GLY A 36 2.85 8.26 18.62
C GLY A 36 3.67 8.35 17.33
N VAL A 37 3.21 7.75 16.23
CA VAL A 37 3.86 7.87 14.92
C VAL A 37 3.62 9.28 14.36
N GLN A 38 4.71 9.99 14.05
CA GLN A 38 4.67 11.37 13.56
C GLN A 38 5.09 11.50 12.08
N LEU A 39 5.62 10.44 11.49
CA LEU A 39 6.14 10.45 10.13
C LEU A 39 5.76 9.16 9.40
N LEU A 40 5.14 9.34 8.23
CA LEU A 40 4.91 8.27 7.27
C LEU A 40 5.75 8.52 6.03
N ARG A 41 6.47 7.49 5.59
CA ARG A 41 7.27 7.54 4.37
C ARG A 41 6.47 6.91 3.24
N LEU A 42 6.25 7.68 2.18
CA LEU A 42 5.74 7.15 0.93
C LEU A 42 6.92 6.68 0.06
N TYR A 43 6.76 5.52 -0.55
CA TYR A 43 7.70 5.04 -1.55
C TYR A 43 7.28 5.60 -2.91
N PRO A 44 8.20 6.22 -3.68
CA PRO A 44 7.89 6.72 -5.01
C PRO A 44 7.39 5.59 -5.90
N GLN A 45 6.22 5.80 -6.49
CA GLN A 45 5.69 4.94 -7.55
C GLN A 45 5.98 5.57 -8.91
N THR A 46 6.17 4.76 -9.95
CA THR A 46 6.39 5.26 -11.32
C THR A 46 5.18 6.00 -11.88
N ASN A 47 3.99 5.66 -11.40
CA ASN A 47 2.73 6.22 -11.90
C ASN A 47 1.97 6.89 -10.75
N ASP A 48 1.35 8.04 -11.06
CA ASP A 48 0.32 8.70 -10.26
C ASP A 48 0.67 8.97 -8.78
N MET A 49 1.94 9.28 -8.50
CA MET A 49 2.41 9.58 -7.14
C MET A 49 1.71 10.81 -6.53
N GLU A 50 1.28 11.76 -7.37
CA GLU A 50 0.53 12.94 -6.91
C GLU A 50 -0.79 12.54 -6.24
N SER A 51 -1.57 11.65 -6.85
CA SER A 51 -2.83 11.16 -6.27
C SER A 51 -2.60 10.37 -4.99
N VAL A 52 -1.50 9.60 -4.91
CA VAL A 52 -1.11 8.92 -3.66
C VAL A 52 -0.86 9.93 -2.55
N VAL A 53 -0.08 10.98 -2.81
CA VAL A 53 0.21 12.04 -1.82
C VAL A 53 -1.08 12.75 -1.40
N ALA A 54 -1.92 13.14 -2.35
CA ALA A 54 -3.18 13.83 -2.09
C ALA A 54 -4.11 12.98 -1.20
N ARG A 55 -4.22 11.67 -1.48
CA ARG A 55 -5.03 10.74 -0.68
C ARG A 55 -4.54 10.63 0.76
N PHE A 56 -3.23 10.49 0.98
CA PHE A 56 -2.68 10.46 2.34
C PHE A 56 -2.89 11.80 3.06
N ARG A 57 -2.78 12.91 2.34
CA ARG A 57 -3.04 14.24 2.90
C ARG A 57 -4.50 14.41 3.33
N GLU A 58 -5.45 14.00 2.49
CA GLU A 58 -6.88 14.06 2.82
C GLU A 58 -7.23 13.19 4.03
N ALA A 59 -6.64 12.00 4.15
CA ALA A 59 -6.86 11.13 5.31
C ALA A 59 -6.36 11.77 6.62
N ILE A 60 -5.21 12.47 6.57
CA ILE A 60 -4.69 13.24 7.71
C ILE A 60 -5.61 14.41 8.04
N ASP A 61 -5.98 15.21 7.04
CA ASP A 61 -6.73 16.45 7.26
C ASP A 61 -8.19 16.18 7.69
N SER A 62 -8.81 15.12 7.17
CA SER A 62 -10.20 14.76 7.49
C SER A 62 -10.34 13.87 8.73
N GLY A 63 -9.25 13.17 9.12
CA GLY A 63 -9.29 12.12 10.13
C GLY A 63 -10.18 10.93 9.77
N ARG A 64 -10.68 10.85 8.53
CA ARG A 64 -11.55 9.77 8.07
C ARG A 64 -10.71 8.71 7.35
N PRO A 65 -10.86 7.43 7.72
CA PRO A 65 -10.10 6.37 7.07
C PRO A 65 -10.60 6.18 5.61
N PRO A 66 -9.73 6.36 4.60
CA PRO A 66 -10.10 6.05 3.22
C PRO A 66 -10.19 4.52 3.01
N GLN A 67 -10.76 4.10 1.88
CA GLN A 67 -10.75 2.68 1.50
C GLN A 67 -9.32 2.21 1.23
N ARG A 68 -8.92 1.06 1.77
CA ARG A 68 -7.58 0.47 1.58
C ARG A 68 -7.34 0.08 0.11
N ILE A 69 -6.16 0.41 -0.40
CA ILE A 69 -5.66 0.04 -1.73
C ILE A 69 -4.56 -1.01 -1.59
N GLY A 70 -4.56 -2.03 -2.45
CA GLY A 70 -3.59 -3.14 -2.37
C GLY A 70 -4.08 -4.31 -1.50
N LYS A 71 -3.37 -5.45 -1.58
CA LYS A 71 -3.85 -6.70 -0.96
C LYS A 71 -3.06 -7.12 0.28
N GLU A 72 -1.91 -6.51 0.57
CA GLU A 72 -0.93 -7.08 1.50
C GLU A 72 -0.29 -6.04 2.42
N SER A 73 -0.48 -6.19 3.73
CA SER A 73 0.45 -5.75 4.79
C SER A 73 -0.07 -6.18 6.17
N GLY A 74 -0.09 -7.48 6.44
CA GLY A 74 -0.53 -7.99 7.74
C GLY A 74 0.36 -7.58 8.93
N TYR A 75 1.62 -7.18 8.68
CA TYR A 75 2.61 -6.93 9.73
C TYR A 75 2.19 -5.90 10.77
N TRP A 76 1.56 -4.80 10.36
CA TRP A 76 1.07 -3.78 11.30
C TRP A 76 0.02 -4.35 12.26
N HIS A 77 -0.80 -5.30 11.79
CA HIS A 77 -1.86 -5.95 12.56
C HIS A 77 -1.43 -7.29 13.18
N GLY A 78 -0.13 -7.58 13.24
CA GLY A 78 0.40 -8.84 13.79
C GLY A 78 0.09 -10.09 12.95
N GLN A 79 -0.30 -9.90 11.68
CA GLN A 79 -0.60 -10.97 10.72
C GLN A 79 0.57 -11.18 9.73
N ALA A 80 0.51 -12.26 8.96
CA ALA A 80 1.52 -12.50 7.92
C ALA A 80 1.49 -11.39 6.85
N GLY A 81 2.64 -10.95 6.36
CA GLY A 81 2.73 -9.84 5.39
C GLY A 81 1.86 -10.01 4.15
N MET A 82 1.74 -11.25 3.64
CA MET A 82 0.93 -11.64 2.46
C MET A 82 -0.54 -11.91 2.80
N GLU A 83 -0.97 -11.67 4.04
CA GLU A 83 -2.34 -11.88 4.46
C GLU A 83 -3.22 -10.68 4.10
N ARG A 84 -4.40 -10.99 3.55
CA ARG A 84 -5.35 -9.99 3.12
C ARG A 84 -6.08 -9.40 4.31
N LEU A 85 -5.96 -8.09 4.47
CA LEU A 85 -6.73 -7.35 5.48
C LEU A 85 -8.18 -7.11 5.01
N PRO A 86 -9.17 -7.18 5.94
CA PRO A 86 -10.56 -6.84 5.64
C PRO A 86 -10.68 -5.38 5.18
N GLY A 87 -11.53 -5.12 4.17
CA GLY A 87 -11.69 -3.78 3.56
C GLY A 87 -10.83 -3.49 2.34
N SER A 88 -9.97 -4.44 1.92
CA SER A 88 -9.23 -4.42 0.63
C SER A 88 -10.17 -4.69 -0.56
N GLY A 89 -11.09 -3.75 -0.81
CA GLY A 89 -12.18 -3.91 -1.77
C GLY A 89 -11.94 -3.36 -3.18
N ALA A 90 -10.79 -2.78 -3.49
CA ALA A 90 -10.52 -2.20 -4.81
C ALA A 90 -9.59 -3.09 -5.64
N ALA A 91 -9.93 -3.22 -6.93
CA ALA A 91 -8.93 -3.55 -7.94
C ALA A 91 -7.81 -2.50 -7.84
N ASP A 92 -6.57 -2.97 -7.93
CA ASP A 92 -5.39 -2.13 -7.96
C ASP A 92 -5.59 -1.06 -9.06
N PRO A 93 -5.71 0.25 -8.73
CA PRO A 93 -6.05 1.28 -9.72
C PRO A 93 -5.00 1.37 -10.82
N VAL A 94 -3.78 0.93 -10.52
CA VAL A 94 -2.69 0.82 -11.48
C VAL A 94 -2.91 -0.35 -12.45
N GLN A 95 -3.50 -1.46 -12.00
CA GLN A 95 -3.76 -2.65 -12.83
C GLN A 95 -4.90 -2.42 -13.85
N ALA A 96 -5.82 -1.48 -13.59
CA ALA A 96 -6.84 -1.05 -14.54
C ALA A 96 -6.27 -0.18 -15.71
N VAL A 97 -5.08 0.40 -15.53
CA VAL A 97 -4.39 1.21 -16.57
C VAL A 97 -3.48 0.36 -17.46
N VAL A 98 -3.16 -0.88 -17.05
CA VAL A 98 -2.26 -1.77 -17.82
C VAL A 98 -3.00 -2.80 -18.68
N SER A 99 -4.31 -2.67 -18.92
CA SER A 99 -5.00 -3.46 -19.94
C SER A 99 -4.71 -2.86 -21.33
N PRO A 100 -3.95 -3.53 -22.21
CA PRO A 100 -3.97 -3.19 -23.63
C PRO A 100 -5.28 -3.71 -24.21
N GLN A 101 -5.95 -2.87 -25.02
CA GLN A 101 -6.73 -3.39 -26.15
C GLN A 101 -5.77 -4.04 -27.15
#